data_AF-A0A3R6QIN7-F1
#
_entry.id   AF-A0A3R6QIN7-F1
#
_cell.length_a   1.000
_cell.length_b   1.000
_cell.length_c   1.000
_cell.angle_alpha   90.00
_cell.angle_beta   90.00
_cell.angle_gamma   90.00
#
_symmetry.space_group_name_H-M   'P 1'
#
loop_
_entity.id
_entity.type
_entity.pdbx_description
1 polymer ?
#
loop_
_entity_poly.entity_id
_entity_poly.type
_entity_poly.pdbx_seq_one_letter_code
_entity_poly.pdbx_strand_id
1 'polypeptide(L)'
;MRDITLCHPRLQALTAQLVDKCVGAGLPIKIGESFRSVAEQDALYAQGRTRPGSIVTNARGSSYSSQHQWGIAADFYRADGKGAYNESGDYFKKVGELAKNLGLGWGGDWKSIVDKPHVYLPDWGSGTGILKQKYGTFEAFKKTWAAENSTVPEQSKTVITDLKEIKSGIRGLRVTASSLIIRTTPKGTDTGKRYTKDQRVQPINKCFADGDPWIQTADGWVSGKYLTGWVCQDGRWWYLLSGYTYRHDAVCQIDGQAYAFDSDGWMITADRIAEDGHIR
;
A
#
# COMPACT_ATOMS: atom_id res chain seq x y z
N MET A 1 -20.85 -19.62 -7.30
CA MET A 1 -19.87 -18.52 -7.15
C MET A 1 -20.62 -17.25 -7.44
N ARG A 2 -20.69 -16.31 -6.50
CA ARG A 2 -21.39 -15.05 -6.73
C ARG A 2 -20.58 -14.13 -7.64
N ASP A 3 -21.28 -13.29 -8.37
CA ASP A 3 -20.69 -12.35 -9.32
C ASP A 3 -19.94 -11.24 -8.58
N ILE A 4 -18.60 -11.23 -8.69
CA ILE A 4 -17.75 -10.21 -8.07
C ILE A 4 -17.85 -8.86 -8.80
N THR A 5 -18.31 -8.84 -10.06
CA THR A 5 -18.37 -7.63 -10.89
C THR A 5 -19.39 -6.60 -10.38
N LEU A 6 -20.32 -7.05 -9.52
CA LEU A 6 -21.28 -6.19 -8.83
C LEU A 6 -20.69 -5.42 -7.64
N CYS A 7 -19.47 -5.77 -7.20
CA CYS A 7 -18.76 -5.10 -6.12
C CYS A 7 -17.91 -3.92 -6.61
N HIS A 8 -17.40 -3.14 -5.67
CA HIS A 8 -16.51 -2.02 -5.92
C HIS A 8 -15.29 -2.46 -6.75
N PRO A 9 -14.90 -1.74 -7.84
CA PRO A 9 -13.81 -2.16 -8.74
C PRO A 9 -12.51 -2.51 -8.03
N ARG A 10 -12.11 -1.71 -7.02
CA ARG A 10 -10.95 -2.01 -6.18
C ARG A 10 -11.08 -3.33 -5.40
N LEU A 11 -12.26 -3.69 -4.90
CA LEU A 11 -12.47 -4.99 -4.25
C LEU A 11 -12.29 -6.13 -5.26
N GLN A 12 -12.78 -5.98 -6.49
CA GLN A 12 -12.61 -6.97 -7.56
C GLN A 12 -11.12 -7.22 -7.82
N ALA A 13 -10.33 -6.15 -7.98
CA ALA A 13 -8.89 -6.24 -8.23
C ALA A 13 -8.13 -6.86 -7.04
N LEU A 14 -8.44 -6.46 -5.80
CA LEU A 14 -7.77 -6.97 -4.61
C LEU A 14 -8.13 -8.43 -4.31
N THR A 15 -9.38 -8.83 -4.54
CA THR A 15 -9.79 -10.24 -4.37
C THR A 15 -9.15 -11.15 -5.42
N ALA A 16 -8.99 -10.69 -6.67
CA ALA A 16 -8.21 -11.42 -7.68
C ALA A 16 -6.74 -11.60 -7.24
N GLN A 17 -6.08 -10.52 -6.81
CA GLN A 17 -4.72 -10.59 -6.28
C GLN A 17 -4.59 -11.49 -5.05
N LEU A 18 -5.61 -11.50 -4.18
CA LEU A 18 -5.63 -12.37 -3.01
C LEU A 18 -5.68 -13.84 -3.43
N VAL A 19 -6.54 -14.20 -4.39
CA VAL A 19 -6.61 -15.56 -4.95
C VAL A 19 -5.24 -15.97 -5.49
N ASP A 20 -4.60 -15.14 -6.31
CA ASP A 20 -3.29 -15.44 -6.90
C ASP A 20 -2.19 -15.63 -5.83
N LYS A 21 -2.11 -14.71 -4.85
CA LYS A 21 -1.15 -14.83 -3.74
C LYS A 21 -1.40 -16.08 -2.90
N CYS A 22 -2.66 -16.41 -2.66
CA CYS A 22 -3.04 -17.59 -1.91
C CYS A 22 -2.66 -18.89 -2.63
N VAL A 23 -2.85 -18.96 -3.95
CA VAL A 23 -2.38 -20.08 -4.76
C VAL A 23 -0.86 -20.22 -4.67
N GLY A 24 -0.11 -19.13 -4.85
CA GLY A 24 1.36 -19.13 -4.73
C GLY A 24 1.88 -19.53 -3.35
N ALA A 25 1.10 -19.28 -2.30
CA ALA A 25 1.43 -19.67 -0.92
C ALA A 25 0.94 -21.08 -0.52
N GLY A 26 0.37 -21.86 -1.45
CA GLY A 26 -0.18 -23.19 -1.16
C GLY A 26 -1.46 -23.17 -0.32
N LEU A 27 -2.19 -22.06 -0.35
CA LEU A 27 -3.45 -21.81 0.37
C LEU A 27 -4.58 -21.48 -0.61
N PRO A 28 -4.88 -22.32 -1.63
CA PRO A 28 -5.84 -21.95 -2.69
C PRO A 28 -7.23 -21.61 -2.12
N ILE A 29 -7.74 -20.42 -2.45
CA ILE A 29 -9.08 -19.98 -2.06
C ILE A 29 -9.97 -19.77 -3.29
N LYS A 30 -11.27 -19.72 -3.05
CA LYS A 30 -12.26 -19.25 -4.03
C LYS A 30 -13.21 -18.26 -3.34
N ILE A 31 -13.76 -17.33 -4.12
CA ILE A 31 -14.78 -16.40 -3.63
C ILE A 31 -16.15 -17.12 -3.64
N GLY A 32 -16.80 -17.15 -2.48
CA GLY A 32 -18.11 -17.75 -2.27
C GLY A 32 -19.22 -16.71 -2.40
N GLU A 33 -19.13 -15.65 -1.60
CA GLU A 33 -20.12 -14.57 -1.50
C GLU A 33 -19.51 -13.22 -1.90
N SER A 34 -20.33 -12.34 -2.46
CA SER A 34 -19.95 -11.00 -2.93
C SER A 34 -21.08 -10.00 -2.62
N PHE A 35 -21.57 -9.25 -3.60
CA PHE A 35 -22.71 -8.34 -3.41
C PHE A 35 -23.97 -9.10 -2.97
N ARG A 36 -24.72 -8.46 -2.06
CA ARG A 36 -25.98 -9.00 -1.53
C ARG A 36 -27.05 -7.92 -1.52
N SER A 37 -28.19 -8.20 -2.13
CA SER A 37 -29.35 -7.31 -2.12
C SER A 37 -30.05 -7.28 -0.76
N VAL A 38 -30.94 -6.30 -0.57
CA VAL A 38 -31.79 -6.20 0.63
C VAL A 38 -32.62 -7.46 0.86
N ALA A 39 -33.28 -7.96 -0.20
CA ALA A 39 -34.14 -9.15 -0.10
C ALA A 39 -33.35 -10.40 0.31
N GLU A 40 -32.14 -10.57 -0.21
CA GLU A 40 -31.26 -11.68 0.16
C GLU A 40 -30.76 -11.56 1.60
N GLN A 41 -30.41 -10.35 2.04
CA GLN A 41 -30.00 -10.10 3.42
C GLN A 41 -31.15 -10.33 4.41
N ASP A 42 -32.39 -9.95 4.06
CA ASP A 42 -33.57 -10.24 4.86
C ASP A 42 -33.88 -11.75 4.92
N ALA A 43 -33.65 -12.48 3.83
CA ALA A 43 -33.76 -13.94 3.82
C ALA A 43 -32.75 -14.61 4.76
N LEU A 44 -31.51 -14.10 4.82
CA LEU A 44 -30.50 -14.57 5.79
C LEU A 44 -30.84 -14.18 7.23
N TYR A 45 -31.38 -12.97 7.44
CA TYR A 45 -31.82 -12.53 8.76
C TYR A 45 -32.97 -13.39 9.30
N ALA A 46 -33.87 -13.85 8.44
CA ALA A 46 -34.96 -14.76 8.79
C ALA A 46 -34.48 -16.15 9.27
N GLN A 47 -33.28 -16.59 8.85
CA GLN A 47 -32.72 -17.89 9.25
C GLN A 47 -32.45 -17.96 10.75
N GLY A 48 -32.92 -19.03 11.39
CA GLY A 48 -32.87 -19.20 12.84
C GLY A 48 -33.81 -18.29 13.64
N ARG A 49 -34.69 -17.55 12.95
CA ARG A 49 -35.70 -16.67 13.57
C ARG A 49 -37.10 -17.03 13.11
N THR A 50 -37.41 -16.82 11.84
CA THR A 50 -38.70 -17.12 11.21
C THR A 50 -38.61 -18.25 10.18
N ARG A 51 -37.39 -18.74 9.89
CA ARG A 51 -37.11 -19.94 9.10
C ARG A 51 -36.11 -20.84 9.84
N PRO A 52 -36.14 -22.17 9.64
CA PRO A 52 -35.16 -23.09 10.22
C PRO A 52 -33.71 -22.77 9.82
N GLY A 53 -32.74 -23.16 10.65
CA GLY A 53 -31.30 -22.99 10.42
C GLY A 53 -30.60 -22.18 11.51
N SER A 54 -29.27 -22.08 11.45
CA SER A 54 -28.48 -21.28 12.40
C SER A 54 -28.59 -19.79 12.10
N ILE A 55 -28.50 -18.93 13.12
CA ILE A 55 -28.38 -17.48 12.92
C ILE A 55 -27.01 -17.19 12.30
N VAL A 56 -27.00 -16.70 11.07
CA VAL A 56 -25.77 -16.37 10.32
C VAL A 56 -25.55 -14.85 10.20
N THR A 57 -26.52 -14.04 10.61
CA THR A 57 -26.40 -12.58 10.61
C THR A 57 -27.32 -11.93 11.64
N ASN A 58 -26.91 -10.76 12.13
CA ASN A 58 -27.71 -9.87 12.97
C ASN A 58 -28.28 -8.67 12.21
N ALA A 59 -27.90 -8.49 10.94
CA ALA A 59 -28.30 -7.34 10.14
C ALA A 59 -29.57 -7.62 9.33
N ARG A 60 -30.63 -6.83 9.53
CA ARG A 60 -31.78 -6.76 8.62
C ARG A 60 -31.36 -6.12 7.31
N GLY A 61 -31.86 -6.60 6.18
CA GLY A 61 -31.59 -6.05 4.86
C GLY A 61 -31.94 -4.56 4.79
N SER A 62 -33.10 -4.17 5.31
CA SER A 62 -33.54 -2.76 5.33
C SER A 62 -32.63 -1.81 6.12
N SER A 63 -31.78 -2.33 7.02
CA SER A 63 -30.86 -1.53 7.83
C SER A 63 -29.55 -1.16 7.12
N TYR A 64 -29.24 -1.79 5.98
CA TYR A 64 -27.96 -1.66 5.27
C TYR A 64 -26.74 -1.84 6.20
N SER A 65 -26.86 -2.72 7.20
CA SER A 65 -25.82 -2.96 8.21
C SER A 65 -24.82 -4.06 7.82
N SER A 66 -25.00 -4.70 6.66
CA SER A 66 -24.05 -5.66 6.09
C SER A 66 -23.18 -4.99 5.02
N GLN A 67 -21.86 -5.21 5.08
CA GLN A 67 -20.90 -4.65 4.11
C GLN A 67 -21.12 -5.21 2.68
N HIS A 68 -21.69 -6.41 2.54
CA HIS A 68 -22.05 -6.98 1.22
C HIS A 68 -23.11 -6.18 0.49
N GLN A 69 -24.01 -5.51 1.21
CA GLN A 69 -25.05 -4.64 0.63
C GLN A 69 -24.47 -3.34 0.05
N TRP A 70 -23.22 -3.04 0.37
CA TRP A 70 -22.48 -1.89 -0.16
C TRP A 70 -21.49 -2.29 -1.24
N GLY A 71 -21.36 -3.58 -1.57
CA GLY A 71 -20.42 -4.06 -2.58
C GLY A 71 -18.95 -3.87 -2.18
N ILE A 72 -18.65 -3.73 -0.89
CA ILE A 72 -17.28 -3.52 -0.38
C ILE A 72 -16.70 -4.75 0.33
N ALA A 73 -17.43 -5.87 0.34
CA ALA A 73 -17.01 -7.10 1.01
C ALA A 73 -17.22 -8.34 0.14
N ALA A 74 -16.43 -9.37 0.43
CA ALA A 74 -16.50 -10.68 -0.18
C ALA A 74 -16.12 -11.76 0.85
N ASP A 75 -16.72 -12.94 0.73
CA ASP A 75 -16.35 -14.09 1.56
C ASP A 75 -15.59 -15.10 0.73
N PHE A 76 -14.46 -15.55 1.23
CA PHE A 76 -13.67 -16.61 0.62
C PHE A 76 -13.86 -17.94 1.34
N TYR A 77 -13.60 -19.04 0.64
CA TYR A 77 -13.57 -20.37 1.22
C TYR A 77 -12.33 -21.14 0.77
N ARG A 78 -11.95 -22.13 1.59
CA ARG A 78 -10.83 -23.03 1.36
C ARG A 78 -11.10 -23.91 0.15
N ALA A 79 -10.17 -23.95 -0.82
CA ALA A 79 -10.32 -24.65 -2.08
C ALA A 79 -9.26 -25.75 -2.33
N ASP A 80 -8.68 -26.30 -1.26
CA ASP A 80 -7.69 -27.39 -1.32
C ASP A 80 -8.31 -28.80 -1.18
N GLY A 81 -9.64 -28.91 -1.25
CA GLY A 81 -10.37 -30.17 -1.14
C GLY A 81 -10.58 -30.69 0.30
N LYS A 82 -10.09 -30.01 1.34
CA LYS A 82 -10.21 -30.45 2.74
C LYS A 82 -11.46 -29.96 3.47
N GLY A 83 -12.40 -29.38 2.73
CA GLY A 83 -13.64 -28.79 3.23
C GLY A 83 -13.58 -27.26 3.27
N ALA A 84 -14.64 -26.62 2.77
CA ALA A 84 -14.70 -25.18 2.51
C ALA A 84 -14.46 -24.29 3.74
N TYR A 85 -14.83 -24.77 4.93
CA TYR A 85 -14.73 -24.06 6.21
C TYR A 85 -13.88 -24.80 7.24
N ASN A 86 -12.97 -25.67 6.77
CA ASN A 86 -12.07 -26.40 7.63
C ASN A 86 -10.91 -25.50 8.10
N GLU A 87 -10.86 -25.24 9.41
CA GLU A 87 -9.86 -24.39 10.08
C GLU A 87 -8.49 -25.04 10.32
N SER A 88 -8.32 -26.32 9.95
CA SER A 88 -7.07 -27.05 10.19
C SER A 88 -5.85 -26.32 9.63
N GLY A 89 -4.85 -26.10 10.48
CA GLY A 89 -3.57 -25.48 10.14
C GLY A 89 -3.59 -23.95 10.08
N ASP A 90 -4.50 -23.30 10.82
CA ASP A 90 -4.68 -21.85 10.85
C ASP A 90 -4.95 -21.24 9.47
N TYR A 91 -5.71 -21.97 8.65
CA TYR A 91 -5.86 -21.67 7.23
C TYR A 91 -6.40 -20.26 6.98
N PHE A 92 -7.54 -19.93 7.58
CA PHE A 92 -8.19 -18.64 7.38
C PHE A 92 -7.38 -17.49 7.98
N LYS A 93 -6.64 -17.74 9.06
CA LYS A 93 -5.72 -16.74 9.64
C LYS A 93 -4.61 -16.39 8.66
N LYS A 94 -3.97 -17.40 8.05
CA LYS A 94 -2.92 -17.17 7.05
C LYS A 94 -3.43 -16.41 5.83
N VAL A 95 -4.63 -16.75 5.34
CA VAL A 95 -5.28 -16.02 4.25
C VAL A 95 -5.63 -14.59 4.67
N GLY A 96 -6.13 -14.40 5.90
CA GLY A 96 -6.42 -13.08 6.48
C GLY A 96 -5.19 -12.17 6.53
N GLU A 97 -4.03 -12.68 6.92
CA GLU A 97 -2.76 -11.92 6.88
C GLU A 97 -2.37 -11.53 5.45
N LEU A 98 -2.55 -12.43 4.47
CA LEU A 98 -2.32 -12.10 3.05
C LEU A 98 -3.30 -11.03 2.55
N ALA A 99 -4.56 -11.08 2.96
CA ALA A 99 -5.56 -10.08 2.63
C ALA A 99 -5.19 -8.71 3.21
N LYS A 100 -4.75 -8.67 4.47
CA LYS A 100 -4.27 -7.44 5.12
C LYS A 100 -3.05 -6.84 4.43
N ASN A 101 -2.10 -7.68 3.99
CA ASN A 101 -0.94 -7.22 3.21
C ASN A 101 -1.32 -6.61 1.85
N LEU A 102 -2.50 -6.94 1.32
CA LEU A 102 -3.07 -6.33 0.11
C LEU A 102 -3.91 -5.07 0.41
N GLY A 103 -4.04 -4.67 1.67
CA GLY A 103 -4.83 -3.51 2.09
C GLY A 103 -6.32 -3.81 2.33
N LEU A 104 -6.72 -5.09 2.39
CA LEU A 104 -8.08 -5.47 2.79
C LEU A 104 -8.19 -5.51 4.33
N GLY A 105 -9.36 -5.16 4.86
CA GLY A 105 -9.77 -5.55 6.20
C GLY A 105 -10.18 -7.02 6.24
N TRP A 106 -10.05 -7.64 7.42
CA TRP A 106 -10.38 -9.06 7.62
C TRP A 106 -11.32 -9.24 8.83
N GLY A 107 -12.41 -9.98 8.64
CA GLY A 107 -13.43 -10.22 9.66
C GLY A 107 -12.98 -11.15 10.79
N GLY A 108 -11.87 -11.87 10.61
CA GLY A 108 -11.23 -12.64 11.68
C GLY A 108 -10.65 -11.77 12.81
N ASP A 109 -10.41 -10.48 12.57
CA ASP A 109 -9.94 -9.51 13.58
C ASP A 109 -11.10 -8.85 14.36
N TRP A 110 -12.36 -9.16 14.03
CA TRP A 110 -13.51 -8.61 14.76
C TRP A 110 -13.63 -9.20 16.17
N LYS A 111 -14.17 -8.42 17.12
CA LYS A 111 -14.41 -8.91 18.49
C LYS A 111 -15.61 -9.84 18.59
N SER A 112 -16.67 -9.53 17.85
CA SER A 112 -17.89 -10.33 17.70
C SER A 112 -18.79 -9.65 16.65
N ILE A 113 -19.47 -10.38 15.76
CA ILE A 113 -19.29 -11.82 15.49
C ILE A 113 -18.00 -11.98 14.68
N VAL A 114 -17.12 -12.90 15.07
CA VAL A 114 -15.89 -13.18 14.30
C VAL A 114 -16.26 -13.88 13.00
N ASP A 115 -15.85 -13.33 11.87
CA ASP A 115 -16.16 -13.86 10.54
C ASP A 115 -14.89 -14.05 9.72
N LYS A 116 -14.29 -15.24 9.83
CA LYS A 116 -12.97 -15.54 9.25
C LYS A 116 -12.96 -15.61 7.71
N PRO A 117 -14.02 -16.08 7.04
CA PRO A 117 -14.17 -15.95 5.58
C PRO A 117 -14.21 -14.52 5.04
N HIS A 118 -14.55 -13.54 5.87
CA HIS A 118 -14.93 -12.21 5.41
C HIS A 118 -13.74 -11.28 5.18
N VAL A 119 -13.66 -10.65 4.00
CA VAL A 119 -12.72 -9.56 3.68
C VAL A 119 -13.45 -8.35 3.12
N TYR A 120 -12.93 -7.15 3.38
CA TYR A 120 -13.60 -5.90 3.00
C TYR A 120 -12.63 -4.75 2.70
N LEU A 121 -13.12 -3.72 2.01
CA LEU A 121 -12.41 -2.44 1.85
C LEU A 121 -12.49 -1.62 3.15
N PRO A 122 -11.36 -1.30 3.81
CA PRO A 122 -11.38 -0.73 5.17
C PRO A 122 -11.68 0.77 5.25
N ASP A 123 -11.81 1.46 4.12
CA ASP A 123 -11.89 2.94 4.00
C ASP A 123 -13.11 3.54 4.69
N TRP A 124 -14.14 2.73 4.91
CA TRP A 124 -15.37 3.10 5.61
C TRP A 124 -15.50 2.44 6.99
N GLY A 125 -14.38 1.92 7.52
CA GLY A 125 -14.31 1.21 8.78
C GLY A 125 -14.74 -0.26 8.70
N SER A 126 -14.76 -0.93 9.84
CA SER A 126 -15.17 -2.34 9.97
C SER A 126 -16.69 -2.56 9.92
N GLY A 127 -17.48 -1.50 9.73
CA GLY A 127 -18.94 -1.54 9.62
C GLY A 127 -19.45 -0.63 8.51
N THR A 128 -20.76 -0.36 8.50
CA THR A 128 -21.41 0.44 7.44
C THR A 128 -21.85 1.84 7.89
N GLY A 129 -21.49 2.27 9.09
CA GLY A 129 -21.92 3.56 9.65
C GLY A 129 -21.54 4.76 8.77
N ILE A 130 -20.28 4.81 8.34
CA ILE A 130 -19.77 5.88 7.48
C ILE A 130 -20.48 5.86 6.11
N LEU A 131 -20.69 4.68 5.53
CA LEU A 131 -21.38 4.53 4.24
C LEU A 131 -22.81 5.05 4.29
N LYS A 132 -23.56 4.66 5.35
CA LYS A 132 -24.92 5.13 5.59
C LYS A 132 -24.98 6.64 5.77
N GLN A 133 -24.08 7.21 6.58
CA GLN A 133 -24.06 8.65 6.87
C GLN A 133 -23.70 9.47 5.64
N LYS A 134 -22.71 9.03 4.86
CA LYS A 134 -22.15 9.81 3.75
C LYS A 134 -22.94 9.67 2.45
N TYR A 135 -23.46 8.49 2.15
CA TYR A 135 -24.09 8.21 0.85
C TYR A 135 -25.58 7.88 0.96
N GLY A 136 -26.07 7.46 2.13
CA GLY A 136 -27.47 7.10 2.35
C GLY A 136 -27.89 5.76 1.72
N THR A 137 -27.60 5.55 0.43
CA THR A 137 -28.01 4.37 -0.34
C THR A 137 -26.83 3.74 -1.10
N PHE A 138 -26.94 2.45 -1.39
CA PHE A 138 -25.99 1.75 -2.26
C PHE A 138 -25.89 2.39 -3.64
N GLU A 139 -27.01 2.80 -4.26
CA GLU A 139 -26.98 3.42 -5.59
C GLU A 139 -26.26 4.77 -5.59
N ALA A 140 -26.44 5.59 -4.55
CA ALA A 140 -25.70 6.85 -4.40
C ALA A 140 -24.19 6.60 -4.21
N PHE A 141 -23.84 5.57 -3.45
CA PHE A 141 -22.44 5.14 -3.30
C PHE A 141 -21.86 4.59 -4.61
N LYS A 142 -22.58 3.71 -5.31
CA LYS A 142 -22.15 3.09 -6.57
C LYS A 142 -21.89 4.13 -7.67
N LYS A 143 -22.66 5.24 -7.69
CA LYS A 143 -22.39 6.37 -8.59
C LYS A 143 -21.03 7.01 -8.35
N THR A 144 -20.50 6.96 -7.13
CA THR A 144 -19.15 7.46 -6.86
C THR A 144 -18.09 6.55 -7.43
N TRP A 145 -18.35 5.28 -7.74
CA TRP A 145 -17.32 4.36 -8.25
C TRP A 145 -16.76 4.76 -9.62
N ALA A 146 -17.56 5.41 -10.47
CA ALA A 146 -17.10 5.91 -11.78
C ALA A 146 -16.26 7.18 -11.63
N ALA A 147 -16.66 8.08 -10.71
CA ALA A 147 -15.79 9.15 -10.27
C ALA A 147 -14.51 8.56 -9.68
N GLU A 148 -14.59 7.55 -8.82
CA GLU A 148 -13.46 6.87 -8.17
C GLU A 148 -12.59 6.05 -9.14
N ASN A 149 -13.09 5.61 -10.29
CA ASN A 149 -12.26 5.02 -11.35
C ASN A 149 -11.54 6.09 -12.20
N SER A 150 -12.05 7.34 -12.21
CA SER A 150 -11.38 8.52 -12.81
C SER A 150 -10.64 9.39 -11.77
N THR A 151 -10.88 9.15 -10.48
CA THR A 151 -10.36 9.83 -9.29
C THR A 151 -10.34 8.84 -8.12
N VAL A 152 -9.46 7.86 -8.18
CA VAL A 152 -9.24 6.86 -7.09
C VAL A 152 -9.13 7.57 -5.74
N PRO A 153 -9.97 7.27 -4.74
CA PRO A 153 -9.84 7.83 -3.40
C PRO A 153 -8.72 7.07 -2.69
N GLU A 154 -7.50 7.49 -2.99
CA GLU A 154 -6.68 8.19 -2.02
C GLU A 154 -6.90 7.81 -0.54
N GLN A 155 -6.47 6.60 -0.15
CA GLN A 155 -5.57 6.54 1.02
C GLN A 155 -4.43 7.47 0.66
N SER A 156 -4.48 8.74 1.10
CA SER A 156 -3.48 9.79 0.90
C SER A 156 -2.45 9.38 -0.17
N LYS A 157 -2.84 9.38 -1.45
CA LYS A 157 -1.93 9.10 -2.56
C LYS A 157 -1.09 10.34 -2.56
N THR A 158 -0.08 10.24 -1.73
CA THR A 158 1.14 10.92 -1.98
C THR A 158 1.45 10.68 -3.46
N VAL A 159 1.33 11.74 -4.25
CA VAL A 159 1.49 11.63 -5.70
C VAL A 159 2.97 11.35 -5.91
N ILE A 160 3.29 10.08 -6.15
CA ILE A 160 4.66 9.67 -6.42
C ILE A 160 4.96 10.06 -7.86
N THR A 161 5.84 11.04 -8.04
CA THR A 161 6.35 11.47 -9.34
C THR A 161 7.85 11.20 -9.44
N ASP A 162 8.36 11.15 -10.68
CA ASP A 162 9.78 10.99 -10.98
C ASP A 162 10.48 9.84 -10.23
N LEU A 163 9.81 8.68 -10.16
CA LEU A 163 10.44 7.45 -9.69
C LEU A 163 11.57 7.06 -10.64
N LYS A 164 12.81 7.13 -10.15
CA LYS A 164 14.03 6.85 -10.91
C LYS A 164 14.97 5.99 -10.10
N GLU A 165 15.58 5.01 -10.75
CA GLU A 165 16.72 4.29 -10.18
C GLU A 165 17.89 5.26 -10.04
N ILE A 166 18.56 5.21 -8.89
CA ILE A 166 19.77 5.99 -8.63
C ILE A 166 20.78 5.14 -7.88
N LYS A 167 22.05 5.53 -7.99
CA LYS A 167 23.18 4.87 -7.31
C LYS A 167 24.03 5.91 -6.59
N SER A 168 24.94 5.45 -5.75
CA SER A 168 26.04 6.26 -5.24
C SER A 168 27.35 5.48 -5.33
N GLY A 169 28.48 6.13 -5.07
CA GLY A 169 29.74 5.41 -4.86
C GLY A 169 29.74 4.58 -3.57
N ILE A 170 30.81 3.84 -3.32
CA ILE A 170 30.93 2.92 -2.17
C ILE A 170 30.67 3.60 -0.82
N ARG A 171 30.97 4.90 -0.72
CA ARG A 171 30.81 5.68 0.52
C ARG A 171 29.35 6.00 0.84
N GLY A 172 28.43 5.83 -0.11
CA GLY A 172 27.01 6.08 0.10
C GLY A 172 26.66 7.55 0.36
N LEU A 173 25.37 7.80 0.55
CA LEU A 173 24.85 9.08 1.02
C LEU A 173 25.02 9.17 2.54
N ARG A 174 25.45 10.33 3.05
CA ARG A 174 25.55 10.61 4.49
C ARG A 174 24.23 11.15 5.01
N VAL A 175 23.77 10.61 6.12
CA VAL A 175 22.62 11.13 6.87
C VAL A 175 23.02 12.39 7.64
N THR A 176 22.29 13.48 7.46
CA THR A 176 22.57 14.77 8.12
C THR A 176 21.72 15.00 9.37
N ALA A 177 20.55 14.36 9.47
CA ALA A 177 19.69 14.45 10.64
C ALA A 177 20.22 13.63 11.82
N SER A 178 19.92 14.06 13.05
CA SER A 178 20.23 13.30 14.28
C SER A 178 19.50 11.95 14.32
N SER A 179 18.26 11.92 13.82
CA SER A 179 17.43 10.73 13.69
C SER A 179 16.56 10.84 12.45
N LEU A 180 16.74 9.93 11.49
CA LEU A 180 16.02 9.92 10.22
C LEU A 180 15.06 8.74 10.16
N ILE A 181 13.76 9.04 10.04
CA ILE A 181 12.66 8.07 9.98
C ILE A 181 12.72 7.27 8.69
N ILE A 182 12.70 5.93 8.83
CA ILE A 182 12.55 4.99 7.71
C ILE A 182 11.07 4.60 7.60
N ARG A 183 10.50 4.71 6.40
CA ARG A 183 9.07 4.48 6.11
C ARG A 183 8.88 3.35 5.10
N THR A 184 7.70 2.74 5.14
CA THR A 184 7.34 1.64 4.23
C THR A 184 7.17 2.11 2.78
N THR A 185 6.66 3.32 2.59
CA THR A 185 6.54 4.04 1.31
C THR A 185 6.86 5.52 1.52
N PRO A 186 7.10 6.31 0.45
CA PRO A 186 7.18 7.77 0.56
C PRO A 186 5.94 8.32 1.28
N LYS A 187 6.15 9.17 2.31
CA LYS A 187 5.11 9.69 3.22
C LYS A 187 4.28 8.63 3.98
N GLY A 188 4.57 7.35 3.79
CA GLY A 188 3.82 6.25 4.38
C GLY A 188 4.13 6.00 5.84
N THR A 189 3.77 4.81 6.31
CA THR A 189 3.89 4.44 7.72
C THR A 189 5.35 4.36 8.16
N ASP A 190 5.59 4.84 9.37
CA ASP A 190 6.86 4.67 10.07
C ASP A 190 7.14 3.19 10.36
N THR A 191 8.32 2.71 9.98
CA THR A 191 8.74 1.32 10.23
C THR A 191 9.20 1.07 11.67
N GLY A 192 9.39 2.13 12.46
CA GLY A 192 10.04 2.11 13.77
C GLY A 192 11.58 2.14 13.70
N LYS A 193 12.19 1.95 12.51
CA LYS A 193 13.64 2.02 12.33
C LYS A 193 14.12 3.44 12.05
N ARG A 194 15.37 3.75 12.42
CA ARG A 194 16.01 5.05 12.19
C ARG A 194 17.42 4.90 11.67
N TYR A 195 17.84 5.84 10.84
CA TYR A 195 19.26 6.12 10.64
C TYR A 195 19.72 7.26 11.55
N THR A 196 20.98 7.20 12.00
CA THR A 196 21.59 8.22 12.86
C THR A 196 22.46 9.17 12.05
N LYS A 197 22.80 10.32 12.66
CA LYS A 197 23.72 11.29 12.05
C LYS A 197 25.02 10.62 11.59
N ASP A 198 25.50 11.05 10.43
CA ASP A 198 26.74 10.61 9.77
C ASP A 198 26.76 9.14 9.29
N GLN A 199 25.69 8.37 9.55
CA GLN A 199 25.51 7.05 8.97
C GLN A 199 25.50 7.13 7.43
N ARG A 200 26.13 6.13 6.79
CA ARG A 200 26.17 6.00 5.33
C ARG A 200 25.11 5.00 4.86
N VAL A 201 24.39 5.38 3.82
CA VAL A 201 23.29 4.57 3.23
C VAL A 201 23.43 4.50 1.72
N GLN A 202 23.10 3.34 1.15
CA GLN A 202 23.09 3.13 -0.30
C GLN A 202 21.68 3.43 -0.85
N PRO A 203 21.56 4.37 -1.80
CA PRO A 203 20.29 4.63 -2.46
C PRO A 203 20.01 3.56 -3.52
N ILE A 204 18.72 3.30 -3.75
CA ILE A 204 18.22 2.38 -4.78
C ILE A 204 17.35 3.15 -5.78
N ASN A 205 16.39 3.92 -5.26
CA ASN A 205 15.49 4.75 -6.05
C ASN A 205 15.35 6.13 -5.43
N LYS A 206 14.92 7.10 -6.24
CA LYS A 206 14.39 8.38 -5.78
C LYS A 206 13.02 8.63 -6.37
N CYS A 207 12.23 9.45 -5.69
CA CYS A 207 11.00 10.01 -6.22
C CYS A 207 10.64 11.31 -5.49
N PHE A 208 9.64 12.01 -5.98
CA PHE A 208 8.93 13.02 -5.20
C PHE A 208 7.57 12.49 -4.81
N ALA A 209 7.09 12.92 -3.66
CA ALA A 209 5.90 12.40 -3.04
C ALA A 209 5.21 13.59 -2.36
N ASP A 210 4.16 14.12 -2.99
CA ASP A 210 3.56 15.42 -2.70
C ASP A 210 4.58 16.57 -2.74
N GLY A 211 5.48 16.52 -3.73
CA GLY A 211 6.56 17.50 -3.90
C GLY A 211 7.72 17.35 -2.90
N ASP A 212 7.60 16.49 -1.88
CA ASP A 212 8.71 16.19 -0.99
C ASP A 212 9.62 15.10 -1.60
N PRO A 213 10.94 15.23 -1.52
CA PRO A 213 11.87 14.26 -2.09
C PRO A 213 12.07 13.06 -1.15
N TRP A 214 12.13 11.87 -1.75
CA TRP A 214 12.31 10.61 -1.04
C TRP A 214 13.37 9.75 -1.72
N ILE A 215 14.18 9.08 -0.90
CA ILE A 215 15.20 8.13 -1.32
C ILE A 215 14.86 6.77 -0.73
N GLN A 216 14.84 5.74 -1.57
CA GLN A 216 14.73 4.36 -1.14
C GLN A 216 16.11 3.80 -0.81
N THR A 217 16.18 3.07 0.30
CA THR A 217 17.34 2.31 0.78
C THR A 217 16.94 0.86 0.99
N ALA A 218 17.88 -0.01 1.37
CA ALA A 218 17.59 -1.41 1.70
C ALA A 218 16.58 -1.57 2.86
N ASP A 219 16.54 -0.63 3.80
CA ASP A 219 15.63 -0.70 4.96
C ASP A 219 14.26 -0.04 4.70
N GLY A 220 14.12 0.76 3.64
CA GLY A 220 12.89 1.48 3.31
C GLY A 220 13.12 2.89 2.77
N TRP A 221 12.09 3.73 2.83
CA TRP A 221 12.08 5.08 2.29
C TRP A 221 12.42 6.13 3.35
N VAL A 222 13.32 7.04 3.02
CA VAL A 222 13.72 8.16 3.87
C VAL A 222 13.55 9.48 3.14
N SER A 223 13.37 10.57 3.89
CA SER A 223 13.30 11.91 3.29
C SER A 223 14.66 12.28 2.69
N GLY A 224 14.68 12.64 1.41
CA GLY A 224 15.87 13.09 0.69
C GLY A 224 16.44 14.42 1.22
N LYS A 225 15.66 15.19 1.99
CA LYS A 225 16.09 16.46 2.59
C LYS A 225 17.21 16.29 3.62
N TYR A 226 17.41 15.08 4.15
CA TYR A 226 18.37 14.81 5.22
C TYR A 226 19.53 13.91 4.78
N LEU A 227 19.85 13.95 3.50
CA LEU A 227 20.95 13.21 2.89
C LEU A 227 21.91 14.17 2.19
N THR A 228 23.18 13.80 2.11
CA THR A 228 24.18 14.48 1.28
C THR A 228 25.20 13.50 0.71
N GLY A 229 25.65 13.74 -0.53
CA GLY A 229 26.65 12.91 -1.19
C GLY A 229 26.43 12.80 -2.69
N TRP A 230 27.30 12.03 -3.34
CA TRP A 230 27.23 11.78 -4.78
C TRP A 230 26.07 10.87 -5.14
N VAL A 231 25.28 11.29 -6.12
CA VAL A 231 24.18 10.51 -6.70
C VAL A 231 24.44 10.35 -8.20
N CYS A 232 24.36 9.12 -8.68
CA CYS A 232 24.39 8.78 -10.10
C CYS A 232 22.97 8.45 -10.57
N GLN A 233 22.52 9.10 -11.63
CA GLN A 233 21.26 8.84 -12.31
C GLN A 233 21.52 8.84 -13.81
N ASP A 234 21.04 7.82 -14.52
CA ASP A 234 21.16 7.72 -15.98
C ASP A 234 22.62 7.90 -16.48
N GLY A 235 23.59 7.42 -15.69
CA GLY A 235 25.03 7.53 -15.99
C GLY A 235 25.66 8.91 -15.73
N ARG A 236 24.89 9.87 -15.21
CA ARG A 236 25.37 11.22 -14.87
C ARG A 236 25.40 11.42 -13.35
N TRP A 237 26.42 12.13 -12.89
CA TRP A 237 26.62 12.40 -11.47
C TRP A 237 26.17 13.80 -11.10
N TRP A 238 25.57 13.93 -9.91
CA TRP A 238 25.29 15.21 -9.27
C TRP A 238 25.55 15.08 -7.76
N TYR A 239 25.73 16.20 -7.09
CA TYR A 239 26.02 16.20 -5.65
C TYR A 239 24.81 16.70 -4.86
N LEU A 240 24.20 15.77 -4.10
CA LEU A 240 23.08 16.05 -3.21
C LEU A 240 23.57 16.80 -1.97
N LEU A 241 22.96 17.94 -1.70
CA LEU A 241 23.14 18.74 -0.49
C LEU A 241 21.89 18.61 0.40
N SER A 242 22.09 18.90 1.70
CA SER A 242 21.00 18.95 2.66
C SER A 242 19.88 19.90 2.20
N GLY A 243 18.63 19.57 2.53
CA GLY A 243 17.46 20.25 2.01
C GLY A 243 17.04 19.79 0.60
N TYR A 244 17.71 18.77 0.05
CA TYR A 244 17.52 18.31 -1.33
C TYR A 244 17.82 19.40 -2.35
N THR A 245 18.97 20.04 -2.15
CA THR A 245 19.53 21.06 -3.04
C THR A 245 20.77 20.49 -3.74
N TYR A 246 21.29 21.21 -4.72
CA TYR A 246 22.49 20.80 -5.46
C TYR A 246 23.26 22.02 -5.95
N ARG A 247 24.50 21.80 -6.41
CA ARG A 247 25.34 22.83 -7.03
C ARG A 247 25.06 22.86 -8.53
N HIS A 248 24.97 24.05 -9.11
CA HIS A 248 24.85 24.28 -10.55
C HIS A 248 25.64 25.55 -10.92
N ASP A 249 26.03 25.68 -12.18
CA ASP A 249 26.79 26.84 -12.72
C ASP A 249 28.03 27.21 -11.89
N ALA A 250 28.71 26.21 -11.33
CA ALA A 250 29.74 26.45 -10.32
C ALA A 250 30.87 25.43 -10.39
N VAL A 251 32.06 25.91 -10.00
CA VAL A 251 33.16 25.05 -9.57
C VAL A 251 33.20 25.06 -8.06
N CYS A 252 33.18 23.90 -7.42
CA CYS A 252 33.21 23.80 -5.96
C CYS A 252 34.14 22.68 -5.46
N GLN A 253 34.62 22.86 -4.24
CA GLN A 253 35.45 21.89 -3.53
C GLN A 253 34.56 20.92 -2.74
N ILE A 254 34.69 19.63 -2.99
CA ILE A 254 33.99 18.54 -2.28
C ILE A 254 35.05 17.51 -1.88
N ASP A 255 35.14 17.19 -0.58
CA ASP A 255 36.12 16.24 -0.05
C ASP A 255 37.57 16.52 -0.51
N GLY A 256 37.95 17.81 -0.63
CA GLY A 256 39.28 18.26 -1.00
C GLY A 256 39.59 18.30 -2.51
N GLN A 257 38.61 17.94 -3.36
CA GLN A 257 38.75 17.96 -4.81
C GLN A 257 37.82 18.99 -5.45
N ALA A 258 38.25 19.66 -6.52
CA ALA A 258 37.42 20.60 -7.27
C ALA A 258 36.57 19.89 -8.33
N TYR A 259 35.29 20.27 -8.43
CA TYR A 259 34.30 19.74 -9.36
C TYR A 259 33.56 20.87 -10.05
N ALA A 260 33.23 20.70 -11.33
CA ALA A 260 32.46 21.65 -12.11
C ALA A 260 31.08 21.06 -12.45
N PHE A 261 30.04 21.90 -12.32
CA PHE A 261 28.64 21.54 -12.57
C PHE A 261 28.05 22.42 -13.66
N ASP A 262 27.24 21.83 -14.54
CA ASP A 262 26.46 22.55 -15.55
C ASP A 262 25.27 23.30 -14.91
N SER A 263 24.47 23.97 -15.74
CA SER A 263 23.30 24.75 -15.31
C SER A 263 22.19 23.91 -14.69
N ASP A 264 22.14 22.62 -15.01
CA ASP A 264 21.17 21.68 -14.47
C ASP A 264 21.70 20.93 -13.23
N GLY A 265 22.94 21.23 -12.83
CA GLY A 265 23.59 20.67 -11.66
C GLY A 265 24.23 19.29 -11.86
N TRP A 266 24.40 18.87 -13.11
CA TRP A 266 25.18 17.67 -13.42
C TRP A 266 26.66 17.99 -13.44
N MET A 267 27.46 17.07 -12.94
CA MET A 267 28.90 17.12 -13.04
C MET A 267 29.32 17.00 -14.51
N ILE A 268 30.16 17.92 -14.96
CA ILE A 268 30.55 18.05 -16.38
C ILE A 268 31.50 16.91 -16.82
N THR A 269 32.32 16.38 -15.91
CA THR A 269 33.33 15.34 -16.22
C THR A 269 32.98 13.99 -15.59
N ALA A 270 31.96 13.31 -16.13
CA ALA A 270 31.41 12.06 -15.59
C ALA A 270 32.35 10.83 -15.66
N ASP A 271 33.37 10.87 -16.52
CA ASP A 271 34.34 9.79 -16.76
C ASP A 271 35.32 9.55 -15.61
N ARG A 272 35.24 10.36 -14.55
CA ARG A 272 36.26 10.42 -13.51
C ARG A 272 35.90 9.76 -12.19
N ILE A 273 34.63 9.52 -11.85
CA ILE A 273 34.26 8.94 -10.55
C ILE A 273 34.45 7.41 -10.55
N ALA A 274 35.40 6.91 -9.77
CA ALA A 274 35.60 5.51 -9.43
C ALA A 274 34.43 4.94 -8.62
N GLU A 275 34.33 3.60 -8.56
CA GLU A 275 33.27 2.90 -7.82
C GLU A 275 33.20 3.31 -6.33
N ASP A 276 34.31 3.82 -5.78
CA ASP A 276 34.37 4.30 -4.40
C ASP A 276 33.88 5.75 -4.18
N GLY A 277 33.53 6.44 -5.26
CA GLY A 277 33.10 7.84 -5.23
C GLY A 277 34.25 8.85 -5.28
N HIS A 278 35.50 8.40 -5.41
CA HIS A 278 36.66 9.27 -5.67
C HIS A 278 36.90 9.46 -7.17
N ILE A 279 37.60 10.53 -7.56
CA ILE A 279 38.02 10.71 -8.95
C ILE A 279 39.32 9.94 -9.23
N ARG A 280 39.40 9.21 -10.37
CA ARG A 280 40.65 8.67 -10.95
C ARG A 280 41.50 9.77 -11.60
#